data_AF-A0A4R4THR6-F1
#
_entry.id   AF-A0A4R4THR6-F1
#
_cell.length_a   1.000
_cell.length_b   1.000
_cell.length_c   1.000
_cell.angle_alpha   90.00
_cell.angle_beta   90.00
_cell.angle_gamma   90.00
#
_symmetry.space_group_name_H-M   'P 1'
#
loop_
_entity.id
_entity.type
_entity.pdbx_description
1 polymer ?
#
loop_
_entity_poly.entity_id
_entity_poly.type
_entity_poly.pdbx_seq_one_letter_code
_entity_poly.pdbx_strand_id
1 'polypeptide(L)'
;MVEMARSPSYSGSMDTVRLEDRAALVALLQVRPQGMRWGEITAEVIETGSALAVWHRLVPPTLMDSPGEPGPLEAAAQDIEGWTGQGHAIATVLDDSYPARLRGVHQAPPVLFARGKLVPHDRAVSVVGSRKASDRGLVRQS
;
A
#
# COMPACT_ATOMS: atom_id res chain seq x y z
N MET A 1 -40.60 0.63 -22.50
CA MET A 1 -39.93 -0.54 -21.89
C MET A 1 -38.49 -0.10 -21.66
N VAL A 2 -38.08 0.06 -20.40
CA VAL A 2 -36.83 0.73 -20.02
C VAL A 2 -35.74 -0.31 -19.84
N GLU A 3 -34.62 -0.16 -20.55
CA GLU A 3 -33.35 -0.82 -20.22
C GLU A 3 -32.28 0.28 -20.09
N MET A 4 -31.99 0.67 -18.85
CA MET A 4 -30.92 1.59 -18.52
C MET A 4 -29.58 0.85 -18.60
N ALA A 5 -28.79 1.14 -19.63
CA ALA A 5 -27.39 0.78 -19.69
C ALA A 5 -26.64 1.41 -18.50
N ARG A 6 -26.00 0.58 -17.66
CA ARG A 6 -25.23 1.03 -16.50
C ARG A 6 -23.90 1.69 -16.93
N SER A 7 -23.58 2.76 -16.22
CA SER A 7 -22.60 3.82 -16.50
C SER A 7 -21.11 3.41 -16.42
N PRO A 8 -20.23 3.90 -17.32
CA PRO A 8 -18.77 3.76 -17.23
C PRO A 8 -18.09 4.65 -16.16
N SER A 9 -18.82 5.59 -15.55
CA SER A 9 -18.24 6.65 -14.69
C SER A 9 -17.82 6.20 -13.28
N TYR A 10 -18.37 5.10 -12.77
CA TYR A 10 -18.12 4.68 -11.37
C TYR A 10 -16.73 4.06 -11.16
N SER A 11 -16.22 3.31 -12.14
CA SER A 11 -14.91 2.64 -11.98
C SER A 11 -13.78 3.66 -11.90
N GLY A 12 -13.79 4.67 -12.78
CA GLY A 12 -12.81 5.76 -12.77
C GLY A 12 -12.79 6.51 -11.43
N SER A 13 -13.97 6.87 -10.88
CA SER A 13 -14.03 7.53 -9.58
C SER A 13 -13.49 6.65 -8.43
N MET A 14 -13.73 5.34 -8.49
CA MET A 14 -13.29 4.42 -7.43
C MET A 14 -11.79 4.13 -7.53
N ASP A 15 -11.23 4.11 -8.73
CA ASP A 15 -9.79 3.97 -8.96
C ASP A 15 -9.03 5.25 -8.56
N THR A 16 -9.59 6.44 -8.81
CA THR A 16 -9.05 7.71 -8.31
C THR A 16 -9.05 7.76 -6.79
N VAL A 17 -10.18 7.45 -6.14
CA VAL A 17 -10.26 7.41 -4.67
C VAL A 17 -9.25 6.43 -4.08
N ARG A 18 -9.07 5.26 -4.70
CA ARG A 18 -8.04 4.29 -4.28
C ARG A 18 -6.62 4.83 -4.45
N LEU A 19 -6.33 5.53 -5.55
CA LEU A 19 -5.02 6.13 -5.78
C LEU A 19 -4.73 7.21 -4.74
N GLU A 20 -5.69 8.09 -4.45
CA GLU A 20 -5.57 9.14 -3.44
C GLU A 20 -5.30 8.56 -2.05
N ASP A 21 -6.04 7.51 -1.66
CA ASP A 21 -5.86 6.87 -0.36
C ASP A 21 -4.50 6.15 -0.27
N ARG A 22 -4.03 5.53 -1.36
CA ARG A 22 -2.68 4.96 -1.44
C ARG A 22 -1.58 6.03 -1.37
N ALA A 23 -1.75 7.13 -2.11
CA ALA A 23 -0.83 8.25 -2.11
C ALA A 23 -0.75 8.89 -0.72
N ALA A 24 -1.89 9.07 -0.04
CA ALA A 24 -1.93 9.56 1.34
C ALA A 24 -1.19 8.63 2.30
N LEU A 25 -1.32 7.30 2.17
CA LEU A 25 -0.56 6.37 2.99
C LEU A 25 0.94 6.51 2.73
N VAL A 26 1.38 6.53 1.47
CA VAL A 26 2.81 6.72 1.11
C VAL A 26 3.32 8.05 1.66
N ALA A 27 2.57 9.13 1.50
CA ALA A 27 2.92 10.45 2.00
C ALA A 27 3.03 10.47 3.54
N LEU A 28 2.11 9.83 4.28
CA LEU A 28 2.21 9.67 5.75
C LEU A 28 3.51 8.95 6.14
N LEU A 29 3.92 7.94 5.39
CA LEU A 29 5.14 7.17 5.65
C LEU A 29 6.42 7.96 5.33
N GLN A 30 6.37 8.89 4.38
CA GLN A 30 7.49 9.75 4.00
C GLN A 30 7.61 10.95 4.95
N VAL A 31 6.52 11.67 5.19
CA VAL A 31 6.48 12.89 6.01
C VAL A 31 6.59 12.60 7.50
N ARG A 32 6.03 11.47 7.96
CA ARG A 32 6.04 11.06 9.38
C ARG A 32 5.56 12.18 10.31
N PRO A 33 4.30 12.65 10.15
CA PRO A 33 3.78 13.74 10.97
C PRO A 33 3.96 13.42 12.46
N GLN A 34 4.34 14.43 13.24
CA GLN A 34 4.56 14.30 14.69
C GLN A 34 5.62 13.25 15.08
N GLY A 35 6.49 12.83 14.15
CA GLY A 35 7.51 11.81 14.39
C GLY A 35 6.94 10.39 14.53
N MET A 36 5.70 10.16 14.11
CA MET A 36 5.03 8.87 14.23
C MET A 36 5.81 7.76 13.54
N ARG A 37 5.95 6.63 14.21
CA ARG A 37 6.51 5.41 13.64
C ARG A 37 5.50 4.81 12.66
N TRP A 38 6.02 4.04 11.71
CA TRP A 38 5.20 3.37 10.70
C TRP A 38 4.09 2.48 11.28
N GLY A 39 4.32 1.78 12.40
CA GLY A 39 3.30 0.99 13.08
C GLY A 39 2.15 1.83 13.63
N GLU A 40 2.44 3.03 14.14
CA GLU A 40 1.42 3.96 14.64
C GLU A 40 0.57 4.51 13.48
N ILE A 41 1.22 4.91 12.38
CA ILE A 41 0.51 5.32 11.15
C ILE A 41 -0.37 4.17 10.64
N THR A 42 0.16 2.95 10.60
CA THR A 42 -0.59 1.78 10.10
C THR A 42 -1.83 1.51 10.97
N ALA A 43 -1.68 1.58 12.30
CA ALA A 43 -2.79 1.37 13.23
C ALA A 43 -3.88 2.44 13.04
N GLU A 44 -3.51 3.71 12.97
CA GLU A 44 -4.45 4.82 12.75
C GLU A 44 -5.21 4.69 11.42
N VAL A 45 -4.52 4.27 10.36
CA VAL A 45 -5.11 4.07 9.04
C VAL A 45 -6.07 2.89 9.02
N ILE A 46 -5.74 1.79 9.69
CA ILE A 46 -6.64 0.63 9.85
C ILE A 46 -7.88 1.02 10.65
N GLU A 47 -7.70 1.69 11.78
CA GLU A 47 -8.80 2.16 12.65
C GLU A 47 -9.74 3.11 11.90
N THR A 48 -9.18 4.03 11.12
CA THR A 48 -9.95 5.03 10.36
C THR A 48 -10.56 4.44 9.08
N GLY A 49 -9.92 3.44 8.48
CA GLY A 49 -10.32 2.86 7.20
C GLY A 49 -10.03 3.75 5.97
N SER A 50 -9.32 4.87 6.15
CA SER A 50 -8.87 5.76 5.06
C SER A 50 -7.60 6.48 5.47
N ALA A 51 -6.56 6.35 4.64
CA ALA A 51 -5.31 7.08 4.85
C ALA A 51 -5.42 8.57 4.51
N LEU A 52 -6.28 8.93 3.55
CA LEU A 52 -6.56 10.31 3.19
C LEU A 52 -7.23 11.07 4.35
N ALA A 53 -8.17 10.43 5.04
CA ALA A 53 -8.79 11.01 6.23
C ALA A 53 -7.76 11.24 7.37
N VAL A 54 -6.86 10.29 7.58
CA VAL A 54 -5.75 10.42 8.55
C VAL A 54 -4.80 11.56 8.15
N TRP A 55 -4.46 11.66 6.88
CA TRP A 55 -3.62 12.73 6.34
C TRP A 55 -4.21 14.11 6.63
N HIS A 56 -5.46 14.36 6.26
CA HIS A 56 -6.11 15.65 6.47
C HIS A 56 -6.23 16.04 7.95
N ARG A 57 -6.31 15.05 8.85
CA ARG A 57 -6.34 15.28 10.30
C ARG A 57 -4.96 15.62 10.86
N LEU A 58 -3.91 14.98 10.38
CA LEU A 58 -2.56 15.08 10.96
C LEU A 58 -1.67 16.12 10.27
N VAL A 59 -1.98 16.48 9.02
CA VAL A 59 -1.17 17.38 8.20
C VAL A 59 -2.02 18.57 7.76
N PRO A 60 -1.88 19.72 8.43
CA PRO A 60 -2.60 20.94 8.07
C PRO A 60 -2.25 21.41 6.65
N PRO A 61 -3.19 22.00 5.89
CA PRO A 61 -2.93 22.49 4.54
C PRO A 61 -1.75 23.46 4.45
N THR A 62 -1.57 24.31 5.46
CA THR A 62 -0.52 25.32 5.54
C THR A 62 0.89 24.77 5.72
N LEU A 63 1.05 23.48 6.06
CA LEU A 63 2.37 22.87 6.28
C LEU A 63 3.09 22.52 4.97
N MET A 64 2.41 22.59 3.82
CA MET A 64 2.82 21.94 2.58
C MET A 64 3.17 22.88 1.44
N ASP A 65 2.96 24.19 1.63
CA ASP A 65 3.11 25.18 0.57
C ASP A 65 4.56 25.68 0.49
N SER A 66 5.46 24.84 -0.02
CA SER A 66 6.71 25.31 -0.62
C SER A 66 6.43 25.69 -2.07
N PRO A 67 6.56 26.98 -2.46
CA PRO A 67 6.24 27.40 -3.82
C PRO A 67 7.14 26.71 -4.85
N GLY A 68 6.55 25.98 -5.79
CA GLY A 68 7.23 25.38 -6.94
C GLY A 68 7.64 23.91 -6.81
N GLU A 69 7.37 23.27 -5.67
CA GLU A 69 7.54 21.81 -5.51
C GLU A 69 6.17 21.12 -5.43
N PRO A 70 6.02 19.90 -5.98
CA PRO A 70 4.79 19.14 -5.85
C PRO A 70 4.52 18.85 -4.37
N GLY A 71 3.28 19.07 -3.94
CA GLY A 71 2.88 18.75 -2.57
C GLY A 71 3.08 17.26 -2.26
N PRO A 72 3.33 16.86 -1.01
CA PRO A 72 3.61 15.46 -0.68
C PRO A 72 2.59 14.41 -1.14
N LEU A 73 1.30 14.76 -1.26
CA LEU A 73 0.31 13.86 -1.86
C LEU A 73 0.55 13.66 -3.36
N GLU A 74 0.88 14.73 -4.08
CA GLU A 74 1.17 14.70 -5.51
C GLU A 74 2.48 13.95 -5.77
N ALA A 75 3.53 14.23 -4.98
CA ALA A 75 4.80 13.51 -5.06
C ALA A 75 4.61 12.00 -4.81
N ALA A 76 3.81 11.63 -3.80
CA ALA A 76 3.50 10.23 -3.51
C ALA A 76 2.68 9.55 -4.62
N ALA A 77 1.76 10.28 -5.27
CA ALA A 77 1.04 9.77 -6.43
C ALA A 77 1.99 9.52 -7.62
N GLN A 78 2.90 10.45 -7.89
CA GLN A 78 3.94 10.31 -8.93
C GLN A 78 4.88 9.14 -8.64
N ASP A 79 5.26 8.93 -7.38
CA ASP A 79 6.04 7.75 -6.95
C ASP A 79 5.30 6.44 -7.28
N ILE A 80 4.00 6.36 -6.95
CA ILE A 80 3.16 5.19 -7.24
C ILE A 80 3.07 4.93 -8.74
N GLU A 81 2.84 5.98 -9.54
CA GLU A 81 2.84 5.89 -10.99
C GLU A 81 4.20 5.42 -11.54
N GLY A 82 5.30 5.94 -11.00
CA GLY A 82 6.64 5.51 -11.34
C GLY A 82 6.91 4.03 -11.04
N TRP A 83 6.50 3.55 -9.86
CA TRP A 83 6.67 2.15 -9.48
C TRP A 83 5.81 1.21 -10.33
N THR A 84 4.56 1.60 -10.60
CA THR A 84 3.63 0.81 -11.42
C THR A 84 4.04 0.78 -12.89
N GLY A 85 4.56 1.89 -13.43
CA GLY A 85 5.15 1.95 -14.77
C GLY A 85 6.37 1.05 -14.95
N GLN A 86 7.07 0.70 -13.86
CA GLN A 86 8.17 -0.27 -13.86
C GLN A 86 7.69 -1.74 -13.69
N GLY A 87 6.38 -1.97 -13.65
CA GLY A 87 5.78 -3.30 -13.51
C GLY A 87 5.67 -3.80 -12.07
N HIS A 88 5.76 -2.93 -11.07
CA HIS A 88 5.47 -3.28 -9.68
C HIS A 88 3.97 -3.13 -9.39
N ALA A 89 3.39 -4.13 -8.76
CA ALA A 89 2.09 -3.99 -8.11
C ALA A 89 2.29 -3.45 -6.69
N ILE A 90 1.44 -2.51 -6.31
CA ILE A 90 1.37 -1.98 -4.94
C ILE A 90 0.09 -2.46 -4.27
N ALA A 91 0.21 -2.94 -3.03
CA ALA A 91 -0.92 -3.29 -2.18
C ALA A 91 -0.74 -2.68 -0.79
N THR A 92 -1.77 -2.05 -0.25
CA THR A 92 -1.77 -1.45 1.08
C THR A 92 -2.53 -2.31 2.08
N VAL A 93 -2.34 -2.07 3.36
CA VAL A 93 -3.05 -2.81 4.42
C VAL A 93 -4.58 -2.70 4.34
N LEU A 94 -5.10 -1.68 3.65
CA LEU A 94 -6.53 -1.48 3.39
C LEU A 94 -7.04 -2.23 2.14
N ASP A 95 -6.15 -2.68 1.25
CA ASP A 95 -6.55 -3.38 0.03
C ASP A 95 -6.97 -4.83 0.29
N ASP A 96 -8.01 -5.29 -0.39
CA ASP A 96 -8.44 -6.71 -0.36
C ASP A 96 -7.35 -7.67 -0.85
N SER A 97 -6.49 -7.20 -1.77
CA SER A 97 -5.35 -7.97 -2.29
C SER A 97 -4.21 -8.15 -1.28
N TYR A 98 -4.25 -7.46 -0.14
CA TYR A 98 -3.23 -7.57 0.88
C TYR A 98 -3.35 -8.91 1.63
N PRO A 99 -2.26 -9.70 1.73
CA PRO A 99 -2.32 -11.04 2.31
C PRO A 99 -2.86 -11.05 3.75
N ALA A 100 -3.95 -11.78 3.98
CA ALA A 100 -4.59 -11.88 5.29
C ALA A 100 -3.63 -12.33 6.41
N ARG A 101 -2.68 -13.23 6.10
CA ARG A 101 -1.67 -13.71 7.06
C ARG A 101 -0.75 -12.59 7.54
N LEU A 102 -0.42 -11.62 6.69
CA LEU A 102 0.42 -10.49 7.05
C LEU A 102 -0.35 -9.45 7.85
N ARG A 103 -1.66 -9.29 7.59
CA ARG A 103 -2.51 -8.33 8.28
C ARG A 103 -2.64 -8.60 9.78
N GLY A 104 -2.54 -9.86 10.20
CA GLY A 104 -2.58 -10.27 11.61
C GLY A 104 -1.26 -10.14 12.39
N VAL A 105 -0.17 -9.68 11.76
CA VAL A 105 1.13 -9.53 12.42
C VAL A 105 1.21 -8.18 13.13
N HIS A 106 1.77 -8.15 14.35
CA HIS A 106 1.90 -6.94 15.19
C HIS A 106 2.58 -5.73 14.52
N GLN A 107 3.39 -5.97 13.48
CA GLN A 107 4.05 -4.95 12.66
C GLN A 107 3.80 -5.21 11.17
N ALA A 108 2.53 -5.41 10.81
CA ALA A 108 2.12 -5.58 9.41
C ALA A 108 2.64 -4.41 8.57
N PRO A 109 3.38 -4.67 7.48
CA PRO A 109 3.85 -3.60 6.63
C PRO A 109 2.69 -2.82 6.01
N PRO A 110 2.64 -1.48 6.09
CA PRO A 110 1.53 -0.68 5.57
C PRO A 110 1.40 -0.78 4.04
N VAL A 111 2.52 -1.00 3.35
CA VAL A 111 2.61 -1.10 1.89
C VAL A 111 3.47 -2.31 1.52
N LEU A 112 3.01 -3.09 0.54
CA LEU A 112 3.73 -4.19 -0.09
C LEU A 112 3.96 -3.89 -1.56
N PHE A 113 5.18 -4.16 -2.01
CA PHE A 113 5.54 -4.17 -3.42
C PHE A 113 5.64 -5.62 -3.90
N ALA A 114 4.97 -5.93 -5.01
CA ALA A 114 5.05 -7.23 -5.63
C ALA A 114 5.45 -7.08 -7.10
N ARG A 115 6.21 -8.04 -7.61
CA ARG A 115 6.49 -8.18 -9.03
C ARG A 115 5.95 -9.53 -9.50
N GLY A 116 5.15 -9.52 -10.56
CA GLY A 116 4.39 -10.69 -11.01
C GLY A 116 2.95 -10.71 -10.49
N LYS A 117 2.29 -11.87 -10.57
CA LYS A 117 0.86 -12.01 -10.23
C LYS A 117 0.68 -12.42 -8.78
N LEU A 118 0.01 -11.57 -7.99
CA LEU A 118 -0.50 -11.95 -6.66
C LEU A 118 -1.72 -12.86 -6.84
N VAL A 119 -1.63 -14.10 -6.36
CA VAL A 119 -2.74 -15.06 -6.38
C VAL A 119 -3.42 -15.05 -5.01
N PRO A 120 -4.70 -14.63 -4.92
CA PRO A 120 -5.45 -14.67 -3.67
C PRO A 120 -5.52 -16.10 -3.11
N HIS A 121 -5.39 -16.23 -1.79
CA HIS A 121 -5.48 -17.50 -1.05
C HIS A 121 -4.42 -18.57 -1.38
N ASP A 122 -3.30 -18.18 -1.99
CA ASP A 122 -2.23 -19.13 -2.27
C ASP A 122 -1.64 -19.70 -0.96
N ARG A 123 -1.50 -21.04 -0.92
CA ARG A 123 -0.93 -21.76 0.21
C ARG A 123 0.58 -21.83 0.01
N ALA A 124 1.27 -20.80 0.46
CA ALA A 124 2.72 -20.74 0.45
C ALA A 124 3.33 -21.28 1.76
N VAL A 125 4.48 -21.95 1.65
CA VAL A 125 5.38 -22.26 2.77
C VAL A 125 6.65 -21.44 2.61
N SER A 126 7.18 -20.90 3.71
CA SER A 126 8.49 -20.25 3.70
C SER A 126 9.55 -21.31 3.93
N VAL A 127 10.46 -21.50 2.97
CA VAL A 127 11.64 -22.33 3.17
C VAL A 127 12.84 -21.42 3.31
N VAL A 128 13.42 -21.41 4.51
CA VAL A 128 14.64 -20.68 4.85
C VAL A 128 15.70 -21.67 5.33
N GLY A 129 16.96 -21.41 5.03
CA GLY A 129 18.07 -22.29 5.38
C GLY A 129 19.39 -21.55 5.49
N SER A 130 20.45 -22.28 5.85
CA SER A 130 21.80 -21.73 5.89
C SER A 130 22.22 -21.21 4.50
N ARG A 131 22.84 -20.01 4.46
CA ARG A 131 23.50 -19.48 3.25
C ARG A 131 24.64 -20.39 2.75
N LYS A 132 25.16 -21.25 3.63
CA LYS A 132 26.08 -22.35 3.33
C LYS A 132 25.43 -23.66 3.76
N ALA A 133 24.37 -24.06 3.07
CA ALA A 133 23.76 -25.36 3.31
C ALA A 133 24.76 -26.47 2.97
N SER A 134 24.82 -27.53 3.77
CA SER A 134 25.57 -28.73 3.42
C SER A 134 24.89 -29.45 2.25
N ASP A 135 25.61 -30.32 1.54
CA ASP A 135 25.05 -31.10 0.43
C ASP A 135 23.77 -31.84 0.83
N ARG A 136 23.74 -32.38 2.06
CA ARG A 136 22.55 -33.02 2.63
C ARG A 136 21.37 -32.07 2.81
N GLY A 137 21.62 -30.80 3.11
CA GLY A 137 20.59 -29.76 3.28
C GLY A 137 20.01 -29.22 1.97
N LEU A 138 20.70 -29.40 0.83
CA LEU A 138 20.18 -29.04 -0.50
C LEU A 138 19.34 -30.15 -1.12
N VAL A 139 19.66 -31.41 -0.83
CA VAL A 139 19.02 -32.59 -1.47
C VAL A 139 17.68 -32.98 -0.83
N ARG A 140 17.37 -32.50 0.39
CA ARG A 140 16.09 -32.77 1.07
C ARG A 140 15.40 -31.47 1.51
N GLN A 141 14.58 -30.92 0.63
CA GLN A 141 13.41 -30.14 1.03
C GLN A 141 12.19 -30.99 0.68
N SER A 142 11.64 -31.67 1.69
CA SER A 142 10.44 -32.51 1.62
C SER A 142 9.26 -31.80 2.24
#